data_AF-A0A7C4DMG1-F1
#
_entry.id   AF-A0A7C4DMG1-F1
#
_cell.length_a   1.000
_cell.length_b   1.000
_cell.length_c   1.000
_cell.angle_alpha   90.00
_cell.angle_beta   90.00
_cell.angle_gamma   90.00
#
_symmetry.space_group_name_H-M   'P 1'
#
loop_
_entity.id
_entity.type
_entity.pdbx_description
1 polymer ?
#
loop_
_entity_poly.entity_id
_entity_poly.type
_entity_poly.pdbx_seq_one_letter_code
_entity_poly.pdbx_strand_id
1 'polypeptide(L)'
;LNAKDLFVSQAMLTGESIPIEKFPVSPAEKRSANALDLETICFMGSNVVSGSATAIVAVTGSETYFGAMAREISGARPLTSFDMGINRVSWMLIRFIALMTPIVFLINGFTKGDWLQALLFAASVAVGLADLAAGFVVLAGLMWAFGAPFSAAMLFLPAAVGIALVFVAGLALLCAAANVFFRDFRHLLNSVLFLWFFFSPILWKAEAAPPKAQLFLALNPVAPFLSLFQQPIWKGALPGPETTALAAGLAVLALACGVTAFLSAERRFYYYL
;
A
#
# COMPACT_ATOMS: atom_id res chain seq x y z
N LEU A 1 -54.58 10.89 -3.64
CA LEU A 1 -54.51 9.72 -2.75
C LEU A 1 -55.89 9.57 -2.12
N ASN A 2 -56.48 8.38 -2.06
CA ASN A 2 -57.61 8.09 -1.19
C ASN A 2 -57.12 7.10 -0.14
N ALA A 3 -57.13 7.44 1.14
CA ALA A 3 -56.49 6.65 2.20
C ALA A 3 -57.42 6.51 3.41
N LYS A 4 -57.44 5.31 4.01
CA LYS A 4 -58.14 5.01 5.26
C LYS A 4 -57.13 4.48 6.26
N ASP A 5 -56.88 5.26 7.32
CA ASP A 5 -55.97 4.96 8.43
C ASP A 5 -54.58 4.47 7.95
N LEU A 6 -54.03 5.12 6.92
CA LEU A 6 -52.81 4.68 6.24
C LEU A 6 -51.55 5.14 6.97
N PHE A 7 -50.82 4.20 7.55
CA PHE A 7 -49.52 4.43 8.18
C PHE A 7 -48.41 3.82 7.32
N VAL A 8 -47.43 4.63 6.95
CA VAL A 8 -46.32 4.20 6.09
C VAL A 8 -45.00 4.42 6.81
N SER A 9 -44.21 3.36 6.94
CA SER A 9 -42.84 3.42 7.42
C SER A 9 -41.91 3.78 6.27
N GLN A 10 -41.21 4.91 6.41
CA GLN A 10 -40.21 5.39 5.45
C GLN A 10 -38.78 5.20 5.97
N ALA A 11 -38.57 4.31 6.94
CA ALA A 11 -37.29 4.08 7.61
C ALA A 11 -36.12 3.82 6.64
N MET A 12 -36.40 3.18 5.49
CA MET A 12 -35.40 2.90 4.45
C MET A 12 -34.91 4.16 3.69
N LEU A 13 -35.69 5.24 3.69
CA LEU A 13 -35.40 6.46 2.95
C LEU A 13 -34.98 7.62 3.87
N THR A 14 -35.56 7.71 5.07
CA THR A 14 -35.31 8.80 6.03
C THR A 14 -34.45 8.37 7.23
N GLY A 15 -34.34 7.05 7.50
CA GLY A 15 -33.71 6.53 8.71
C GLY A 15 -34.58 6.64 9.97
N GLU A 16 -35.76 7.26 9.88
CA GLU A 16 -36.67 7.41 11.03
C GLU A 16 -37.57 6.18 11.18
N SER A 17 -37.65 5.65 12.41
CA SER A 17 -38.40 4.42 12.69
C SER A 17 -39.89 4.64 12.93
N ILE A 18 -40.32 5.90 13.08
CA ILE A 18 -41.71 6.24 13.38
C ILE A 18 -42.52 6.26 12.08
N PRO A 19 -43.60 5.46 11.96
CA PRO A 19 -44.47 5.50 10.79
C PRO A 19 -45.17 6.85 10.66
N ILE A 20 -45.21 7.38 9.44
CA ILE A 20 -45.88 8.65 9.12
C ILE A 20 -47.28 8.34 8.60
N GLU A 21 -48.28 9.02 9.15
CA GLU A 21 -49.66 8.93 8.69
C GLU A 21 -49.84 9.66 7.35
N LYS A 22 -50.60 9.07 6.43
CA LYS A 22 -50.83 9.63 5.08
C LYS A 22 -52.29 10.04 4.89
N PHE A 23 -52.50 11.27 4.43
CA PHE A 23 -53.82 11.87 4.26
C PHE A 23 -54.19 12.06 2.78
N PRO A 24 -55.47 11.91 2.41
CA PRO A 24 -55.93 12.11 1.03
C PRO A 24 -55.85 13.57 0.56
N VAL A 25 -55.97 14.52 1.50
CA VAL A 25 -55.82 15.97 1.29
C VAL A 25 -54.83 16.48 2.32
N SER A 26 -53.88 17.32 1.90
CA SER A 26 -52.90 17.91 2.82
C SER A 26 -53.64 18.73 3.89
N PRO A 27 -53.37 18.52 5.19
CA PRO A 27 -53.82 19.46 6.21
C PRO A 27 -53.27 20.84 5.85
N ALA A 28 -54.17 21.81 5.69
CA ALA A 28 -53.83 23.16 5.28
C ALA A 28 -53.08 23.87 6.40
N GLU A 29 -51.74 23.72 6.46
CA GLU A 29 -50.79 24.64 7.13
C GLU A 29 -49.32 24.21 7.08
N LYS A 30 -48.99 22.97 6.68
CA LYS A 30 -47.58 22.52 6.59
C LYS A 30 -47.09 22.46 5.14
N ARG A 31 -46.46 23.53 4.67
CA ARG A 31 -45.51 23.45 3.53
C ARG A 31 -44.19 22.91 4.07
N SER A 32 -44.03 21.59 4.13
CA SER A 32 -42.69 21.03 4.40
C SER A 32 -41.77 21.31 3.22
N ALA A 33 -40.53 21.72 3.50
CA ALA A 33 -39.50 21.96 2.50
C ALA A 33 -38.93 20.66 1.91
N ASN A 34 -39.08 19.54 2.61
CA ASN A 34 -38.57 18.24 2.19
C ASN A 34 -39.67 17.42 1.51
N ALA A 35 -39.33 16.86 0.34
CA ALA A 35 -40.25 16.02 -0.42
C ALA A 35 -40.66 14.75 0.35
N LEU A 36 -39.78 14.19 1.18
CA LEU A 36 -40.02 12.96 1.96
C LEU A 36 -41.08 13.13 3.07
N ASP A 37 -41.24 14.35 3.60
CA ASP A 37 -42.17 14.67 4.69
C ASP A 37 -43.61 14.90 4.19
N LEU A 38 -43.85 14.82 2.88
CA LEU A 38 -45.17 15.05 2.31
C LEU A 38 -46.13 13.93 2.72
N GLU A 39 -47.14 14.29 3.51
CA GLU A 39 -48.18 13.38 4.03
C GLU A 39 -49.15 12.89 2.94
N THR A 40 -49.08 13.43 1.72
CA THR A 40 -49.96 13.08 0.59
C THR A 40 -49.30 12.16 -0.46
N ILE A 41 -48.01 11.87 -0.32
CA ILE A 41 -47.20 11.09 -1.27
C ILE A 41 -46.61 9.84 -0.60
N CYS A 42 -46.61 8.72 -1.34
CA CYS A 42 -45.96 7.47 -0.96
C CYS A 42 -44.75 7.21 -1.86
N PHE A 43 -43.66 6.72 -1.28
CA PHE A 43 -42.41 6.46 -2.00
C PHE A 43 -42.15 4.96 -2.15
N MET A 44 -41.55 4.56 -3.26
CA MET A 44 -41.06 3.19 -3.45
C MET A 44 -39.98 2.88 -2.41
N GLY A 45 -40.05 1.70 -1.77
CA GLY A 45 -39.16 1.31 -0.67
C GLY A 45 -39.69 1.66 0.73
N SER A 46 -40.90 2.20 0.83
CA SER A 46 -41.62 2.37 2.10
C SER A 46 -42.58 1.20 2.35
N ASN A 47 -42.77 0.83 3.62
CA ASN A 47 -43.62 -0.29 4.03
C ASN A 47 -44.92 0.21 4.62
N VAL A 48 -46.06 -0.34 4.18
CA VAL A 48 -47.37 -0.05 4.78
C VAL A 48 -47.47 -0.82 6.11
N VAL A 49 -47.61 -0.08 7.21
CA VAL A 49 -47.72 -0.63 8.57
C VAL A 49 -49.18 -0.95 8.90
N SER A 50 -50.11 -0.09 8.47
CA SER A 50 -51.55 -0.27 8.66
C SER A 50 -52.34 0.55 7.65
N GLY A 51 -53.60 0.16 7.41
CA GLY A 51 -54.55 0.88 6.56
C GLY A 51 -54.56 0.43 5.09
N SER A 52 -55.35 1.13 4.29
CA SER A 52 -55.44 0.91 2.85
C SER A 52 -55.54 2.23 2.10
N ALA A 53 -54.98 2.27 0.90
CA ALA A 53 -55.03 3.45 0.06
C ALA A 53 -55.09 3.13 -1.43
N THR A 54 -55.75 3.99 -2.18
CA THR A 54 -55.71 4.05 -3.64
C THR A 54 -54.94 5.30 -4.03
N ALA A 55 -53.84 5.11 -4.76
CA ALA A 55 -52.95 6.18 -5.20
C ALA A 55 -52.83 6.19 -6.72
N ILE A 56 -52.47 7.35 -7.28
CA ILE A 56 -52.05 7.46 -8.68
C ILE A 56 -50.53 7.38 -8.69
N VAL A 57 -49.98 6.60 -9.62
CA VAL A 57 -48.54 6.54 -9.83
C VAL A 57 -48.09 7.81 -10.52
N ALA A 58 -47.34 8.65 -9.81
CA ALA A 58 -46.85 9.93 -10.35
C ALA A 58 -45.59 9.75 -11.21
N VAL A 59 -44.64 8.91 -10.78
CA VAL A 59 -43.34 8.69 -11.43
C VAL A 59 -42.92 7.23 -11.26
N THR A 60 -42.27 6.65 -12.27
CA THR A 60 -41.71 5.29 -12.25
C THR A 60 -40.26 5.28 -12.73
N GLY A 61 -39.52 4.20 -12.42
CA GLY A 61 -38.14 4.02 -12.91
C GLY A 61 -37.11 4.93 -12.23
N SER A 62 -36.10 5.38 -12.99
CA SER A 62 -34.94 6.15 -12.49
C SER A 62 -35.27 7.57 -12.06
N GLU A 63 -36.44 8.08 -12.45
CA GLU A 63 -36.96 9.40 -12.07
C GLU A 63 -37.60 9.39 -10.67
N THR A 64 -37.75 8.20 -10.05
CA THR A 64 -38.22 8.10 -8.66
C THR A 64 -37.11 8.52 -7.68
N TYR A 65 -37.49 8.98 -6.49
CA TYR A 65 -36.52 9.36 -5.44
C TYR A 65 -35.57 8.20 -5.06
N PHE A 66 -36.11 6.98 -4.97
CA PHE A 66 -35.32 5.77 -4.78
C PHE A 66 -34.39 5.49 -5.98
N GLY A 67 -34.89 5.68 -7.21
CA GLY A 67 -34.10 5.53 -8.43
C GLY A 67 -32.97 6.57 -8.57
N ALA A 68 -33.20 7.81 -8.14
CA ALA A 68 -32.20 8.87 -8.10
C ALA A 68 -31.10 8.56 -7.07
N MET A 69 -31.47 8.14 -5.85
CA MET A 69 -30.50 7.70 -4.84
C MET A 69 -29.71 6.47 -5.31
N ALA A 70 -30.38 5.48 -5.92
CA ALA A 70 -29.72 4.31 -6.48
C ALA A 70 -28.74 4.70 -7.61
N ARG A 71 -29.08 5.68 -8.46
CA ARG A 71 -28.21 6.20 -9.52
C ARG A 71 -27.03 6.98 -8.95
N GLU A 72 -27.21 7.72 -7.85
CA GLU A 72 -26.13 8.47 -7.20
C GLU A 72 -25.13 7.52 -6.50
N ILE A 73 -25.64 6.45 -5.87
CA ILE A 73 -24.81 5.37 -5.32
C ILE A 73 -24.09 4.58 -6.43
N SER A 74 -24.74 4.41 -7.59
CA SER A 74 -24.18 3.70 -8.75
C SER A 74 -23.36 4.60 -9.68
N GLY A 75 -23.34 5.92 -9.44
CA GLY A 75 -22.55 6.87 -10.21
C GLY A 75 -21.08 6.54 -10.04
N ALA A 76 -20.34 6.44 -11.15
CA ALA A 76 -18.92 6.13 -11.13
C ALA A 76 -18.21 7.06 -10.13
N ARG A 77 -17.69 6.48 -9.04
CA ARG A 77 -16.97 7.24 -8.01
C ARG A 77 -15.88 8.06 -8.72
N PRO A 78 -15.81 9.39 -8.53
CA PRO A 78 -14.72 10.16 -9.10
C PRO A 78 -13.39 9.61 -8.58
N LEU A 79 -12.39 9.51 -9.47
CA LEU A 79 -11.06 9.01 -9.12
C LEU A 79 -10.53 9.76 -7.90
N THR A 80 -10.26 9.02 -6.83
CA THR A 80 -9.73 9.61 -5.61
C THR A 80 -8.27 10.05 -5.84
N SER A 81 -7.80 11.02 -5.05
CA SER A 81 -6.37 11.39 -5.02
C SER A 81 -5.48 10.18 -4.70
N PHE A 82 -6.03 9.20 -3.99
CA PHE A 82 -5.42 7.90 -3.77
C PHE A 82 -5.32 7.08 -5.05
N ASP A 83 -6.39 6.93 -5.83
CA ASP A 83 -6.38 6.19 -7.09
C ASP A 83 -5.32 6.72 -8.06
N MET A 84 -5.16 8.05 -8.12
CA MET A 84 -4.11 8.68 -8.92
C MET A 84 -2.69 8.44 -8.35
N GLY A 85 -2.53 8.48 -7.03
CA GLY A 85 -1.28 8.24 -6.32
C GLY A 85 -0.81 6.80 -6.45
N ILE A 86 -1.67 5.84 -6.14
CA ILE A 86 -1.38 4.41 -6.24
C ILE A 86 -1.13 4.00 -7.69
N ASN A 87 -1.92 4.48 -8.66
CA ASN A 87 -1.69 4.14 -10.06
C ASN A 87 -0.31 4.60 -10.54
N ARG A 88 0.14 5.79 -10.09
CA ARG A 88 1.49 6.30 -10.42
C ARG A 88 2.60 5.46 -9.79
N VAL A 89 2.47 5.10 -8.51
CA VAL A 89 3.46 4.28 -7.80
C VAL A 89 3.49 2.86 -8.37
N SER A 90 2.33 2.23 -8.58
CA SER A 90 2.21 0.90 -9.17
C SER A 90 2.82 0.83 -10.56
N TRP A 91 2.52 1.78 -11.45
CA TRP A 91 3.13 1.81 -12.78
C TRP A 91 4.63 2.08 -12.75
N MET A 92 5.11 2.89 -11.80
CA MET A 92 6.54 3.11 -11.63
C MET A 92 7.26 1.82 -11.22
N LEU A 93 6.71 1.07 -10.25
CA LEU A 93 7.27 -0.22 -9.83
C LEU A 93 7.20 -1.24 -10.96
N ILE A 94 6.07 -1.35 -11.67
CA ILE A 94 5.94 -2.26 -12.83
C ILE A 94 7.00 -1.95 -13.89
N ARG A 95 7.22 -0.67 -14.22
CA ARG A 95 8.29 -0.26 -15.16
C ARG A 95 9.68 -0.61 -14.65
N PHE A 96 9.92 -0.46 -13.35
CA PHE A 96 11.20 -0.86 -12.75
C PHE A 96 11.43 -2.36 -12.90
N ILE A 97 10.44 -3.21 -12.60
CA ILE A 97 10.55 -4.67 -12.75
C ILE A 97 10.72 -5.05 -14.22
N ALA A 98 9.87 -4.50 -15.09
CA ALA A 98 9.91 -4.75 -16.53
C ALA A 98 11.22 -4.30 -17.17
N LEU A 99 11.95 -3.36 -16.57
CA LEU A 99 13.28 -2.94 -17.02
C LEU A 99 14.39 -3.79 -16.39
N MET A 100 14.33 -4.03 -15.08
CA MET A 100 15.39 -4.75 -14.35
C MET A 100 15.49 -6.22 -14.74
N THR A 101 14.37 -6.94 -14.86
CA THR A 101 14.38 -8.38 -15.18
C THR A 101 15.04 -8.69 -16.53
N PRO A 102 14.69 -8.01 -17.65
CA PRO A 102 15.35 -8.23 -18.93
C PRO A 102 16.82 -7.81 -18.92
N ILE A 103 17.17 -6.71 -18.24
CA ILE A 103 18.56 -6.29 -18.10
C ILE A 103 19.38 -7.40 -17.44
N VAL A 104 18.88 -7.96 -16.33
CA VAL A 104 19.54 -9.05 -15.62
C VAL A 104 19.63 -10.31 -16.49
N PHE A 105 18.58 -10.65 -17.22
CA PHE A 105 18.58 -11.77 -18.16
C PHE A 105 19.66 -11.61 -19.23
N LEU A 106 19.72 -10.45 -19.90
CA LEU A 106 20.69 -10.18 -20.96
C LEU A 106 22.12 -10.19 -20.42
N ILE A 107 22.38 -9.52 -19.29
CA ILE A 107 23.71 -9.53 -18.67
C ILE A 107 24.14 -10.96 -18.35
N ASN A 108 23.28 -11.76 -17.73
CA ASN A 108 23.62 -13.13 -17.37
C ASN A 108 23.78 -14.03 -18.61
N GLY A 109 22.91 -13.89 -19.60
CA GLY A 109 22.98 -14.62 -20.88
C GLY A 109 24.27 -14.36 -21.64
N PHE A 110 24.67 -13.09 -21.79
CA PHE A 110 25.93 -12.74 -22.47
C PHE A 110 27.16 -13.09 -21.65
N THR A 111 27.11 -13.02 -20.31
CA THR A 111 28.27 -13.30 -19.47
C THR A 111 28.54 -14.81 -19.35
N LYS A 112 27.49 -15.63 -19.23
CA LYS A 112 27.64 -17.08 -18.99
C LYS A 112 27.47 -17.95 -20.24
N GLY A 113 26.87 -17.43 -21.30
CA GLY A 113 26.60 -18.17 -22.55
C GLY A 113 25.49 -19.23 -22.46
N ASP A 114 25.03 -19.59 -21.26
CA ASP A 114 23.89 -20.50 -21.04
C ASP A 114 22.58 -19.71 -20.88
N TRP A 115 21.81 -19.65 -21.96
CA TRP A 115 20.54 -18.94 -22.04
C TRP A 115 19.44 -19.55 -21.16
N LEU A 116 19.46 -20.87 -20.93
CA LEU A 116 18.45 -21.53 -20.11
C LEU A 116 18.69 -21.20 -18.63
N GLN A 117 19.94 -21.28 -18.17
CA GLN A 117 20.28 -20.85 -16.80
C GLN A 117 20.05 -19.36 -16.59
N ALA A 118 20.34 -18.52 -17.59
CA ALA A 118 20.03 -17.10 -17.54
C ALA A 118 18.51 -16.85 -17.40
N LEU A 119 17.69 -17.61 -18.12
CA LEU A 119 16.22 -17.51 -18.04
C LEU A 119 15.70 -17.89 -16.65
N LEU A 120 16.17 -19.02 -16.11
CA LEU A 120 15.80 -19.47 -14.76
C LEU A 120 16.20 -18.45 -13.70
N PHE A 121 17.39 -17.87 -13.80
CA PHE A 121 17.86 -16.82 -12.90
C PHE A 121 17.00 -15.55 -13.01
N ALA A 122 16.69 -15.12 -14.23
CA ALA A 122 15.84 -13.95 -14.46
C ALA A 122 14.41 -14.16 -13.93
N ALA A 123 13.87 -15.37 -14.04
CA ALA A 123 12.58 -15.74 -13.45
C ALA A 123 12.61 -15.62 -11.92
N SER A 124 13.66 -16.13 -11.25
CA SER A 124 13.81 -15.96 -9.80
C SER A 124 13.90 -14.48 -9.38
N VAL A 125 14.61 -13.65 -10.14
CA VAL A 125 14.70 -12.20 -9.90
C VAL A 125 13.34 -11.54 -10.10
N ALA A 126 12.58 -11.91 -11.12
CA ALA A 126 11.24 -11.39 -11.38
C ALA A 126 10.27 -11.70 -10.22
N VAL A 127 10.31 -12.92 -9.68
CA VAL A 127 9.50 -13.30 -8.52
C VAL A 127 9.84 -12.44 -7.30
N GLY A 128 11.13 -12.30 -6.97
CA GLY A 128 11.54 -11.46 -5.83
C GLY A 128 11.17 -9.98 -6.00
N LEU A 129 11.23 -9.47 -7.23
CA LEU A 129 10.76 -8.12 -7.54
C LEU A 129 9.22 -7.99 -7.47
N ALA A 130 8.49 -9.04 -7.85
CA ALA A 130 7.03 -9.08 -7.72
C ALA A 130 6.59 -9.08 -6.25
N ASP A 131 7.27 -9.84 -5.37
CA ASP A 131 7.05 -9.83 -3.93
C ASP A 131 7.26 -8.43 -3.34
N LEU A 132 8.32 -7.73 -3.79
CA LEU A 132 8.57 -6.35 -3.41
C LEU A 132 7.43 -5.41 -3.85
N ALA A 133 6.96 -5.53 -5.09
CA ALA A 133 5.84 -4.72 -5.58
C ALA A 133 4.54 -5.00 -4.80
N ALA A 134 4.25 -6.26 -4.46
CA ALA A 134 3.12 -6.62 -3.62
C ALA A 134 3.19 -5.93 -2.25
N GLY A 135 4.38 -5.90 -1.62
CA GLY A 135 4.59 -5.17 -0.37
C GLY A 135 4.27 -3.67 -0.47
N PHE A 136 4.65 -3.01 -1.57
CA PHE A 136 4.32 -1.60 -1.82
C PHE A 136 2.83 -1.38 -2.07
N VAL A 137 2.13 -2.31 -2.73
CA VAL A 137 0.68 -2.23 -2.93
C VAL A 137 -0.04 -2.28 -1.58
N VAL A 138 0.36 -3.21 -0.70
CA VAL A 138 -0.18 -3.31 0.67
C VAL A 138 0.09 -2.01 1.45
N LEU A 139 1.31 -1.49 1.36
CA LEU A 139 1.67 -0.22 1.99
C LEU A 139 0.79 0.93 1.49
N ALA A 140 0.59 1.07 0.18
CA ALA A 140 -0.27 2.09 -0.39
C ALA A 140 -1.71 1.98 0.13
N GLY A 141 -2.25 0.76 0.24
CA GLY A 141 -3.56 0.51 0.84
C GLY A 141 -3.64 0.95 2.31
N LEU A 142 -2.60 0.67 3.11
CA LEU A 142 -2.51 1.17 4.49
C LEU A 142 -2.45 2.70 4.53
N MET A 143 -1.63 3.32 3.68
CA MET A 143 -1.52 4.78 3.62
C MET A 143 -2.88 5.44 3.36
N TRP A 144 -3.69 4.85 2.48
CA TRP A 144 -5.05 5.30 2.26
C TRP A 144 -5.94 5.13 3.48
N ALA A 145 -5.93 3.94 4.11
CA ALA A 145 -6.74 3.66 5.29
C ALA A 145 -6.44 4.61 6.46
N PHE A 146 -5.20 5.07 6.59
CA PHE A 146 -4.76 6.02 7.62
C PHE A 146 -4.76 7.49 7.16
N GLY A 147 -5.22 7.80 5.94
CA GLY A 147 -5.30 9.17 5.44
C GLY A 147 -3.95 9.85 5.16
N ALA A 148 -2.89 9.07 4.92
CA ALA A 148 -1.57 9.61 4.61
C ALA A 148 -1.51 10.20 3.19
N PRO A 149 -0.87 11.36 3.00
CA PRO A 149 -0.82 12.03 1.69
C PRO A 149 0.13 11.33 0.71
N PHE A 150 -0.32 11.16 -0.54
CA PHE A 150 0.52 10.68 -1.64
C PHE A 150 1.37 11.82 -2.20
N SER A 151 2.61 11.94 -1.73
CA SER A 151 3.57 12.96 -2.19
C SER A 151 4.33 12.51 -3.44
N ALA A 152 4.74 13.49 -4.27
CA ALA A 152 5.68 13.26 -5.38
C ALA A 152 7.03 12.71 -4.91
N ALA A 153 7.41 12.89 -3.63
CA ALA A 153 8.61 12.31 -3.05
C ALA A 153 8.65 10.78 -3.15
N MET A 154 7.50 10.11 -3.24
CA MET A 154 7.40 8.65 -3.44
C MET A 154 8.05 8.18 -4.74
N LEU A 155 8.23 9.07 -5.73
CA LEU A 155 8.93 8.74 -6.96
C LEU A 155 10.42 8.40 -6.75
N PHE A 156 10.97 8.74 -5.58
CA PHE A 156 12.31 8.36 -5.16
C PHE A 156 12.41 6.90 -4.68
N LEU A 157 11.28 6.24 -4.37
CA LEU A 157 11.27 4.89 -3.80
C LEU A 157 12.01 3.83 -4.64
N PRO A 158 11.97 3.83 -5.99
CA PRO A 158 12.77 2.88 -6.78
C PRO A 158 14.28 3.10 -6.63
N ALA A 159 14.71 4.36 -6.49
CA ALA A 159 16.12 4.67 -6.22
C ALA A 159 16.52 4.18 -4.82
N ALA A 160 15.65 4.38 -3.81
CA ALA A 160 15.85 3.83 -2.48
C ALA A 160 15.93 2.29 -2.49
N VAL A 161 15.05 1.61 -3.24
CA VAL A 161 15.10 0.17 -3.47
C VAL A 161 16.43 -0.22 -4.12
N GLY A 162 16.85 0.46 -5.18
CA GLY A 162 18.13 0.15 -5.86
C GLY A 162 19.33 0.25 -4.91
N ILE A 163 19.41 1.32 -4.12
CA ILE A 163 20.46 1.50 -3.11
C ILE A 163 20.41 0.38 -2.06
N ALA A 164 19.22 0.02 -1.57
CA ALA A 164 19.04 -1.06 -0.61
C ALA A 164 19.41 -2.44 -1.19
N LEU A 165 19.08 -2.71 -2.46
CA LEU A 165 19.43 -3.96 -3.14
C LEU A 165 20.94 -4.12 -3.27
N VAL A 166 21.68 -3.05 -3.60
CA VAL A 166 23.15 -3.07 -3.64
C VAL A 166 23.74 -3.41 -2.28
N PHE A 167 23.21 -2.80 -1.21
CA PHE A 167 23.63 -3.08 0.16
C PHE A 167 23.35 -4.54 0.57
N VAL A 168 22.13 -5.03 0.32
CA VAL A 168 21.73 -6.41 0.63
C VAL A 168 22.56 -7.41 -0.18
N ALA A 169 22.88 -7.12 -1.44
CA ALA A 169 23.76 -7.96 -2.25
C ALA A 169 25.18 -8.04 -1.65
N GLY A 170 25.73 -6.92 -1.18
CA GLY A 170 27.01 -6.89 -0.48
C GLY A 170 27.02 -7.72 0.81
N LEU A 171 26.00 -7.55 1.65
CA LEU A 171 25.83 -8.35 2.86
C LEU A 171 25.61 -9.84 2.55
N ALA A 172 24.86 -10.16 1.50
CA ALA A 172 24.63 -11.54 1.07
C ALA A 172 25.93 -12.21 0.62
N LEU A 173 26.79 -11.51 -0.13
CA LEU A 173 28.11 -12.00 -0.51
C LEU A 173 29.03 -12.20 0.70
N LEU A 174 29.03 -11.27 1.66
CA LEU A 174 29.76 -11.43 2.93
C LEU A 174 29.28 -12.66 3.69
N CYS A 175 27.96 -12.83 3.82
CA CYS A 175 27.37 -13.97 4.52
C CYS A 175 27.66 -15.28 3.78
N ALA A 176 27.63 -15.29 2.44
CA ALA A 176 27.98 -16.44 1.64
C ALA A 176 29.45 -16.84 1.83
N ALA A 177 30.37 -15.86 1.83
CA ALA A 177 31.78 -16.08 2.12
C ALA A 177 31.99 -16.60 3.55
N ALA A 178 31.28 -16.07 4.54
CA ALA A 178 31.36 -16.53 5.93
C ALA A 178 30.83 -17.96 6.10
N ASN A 179 29.74 -18.32 5.42
CA ASN A 179 29.12 -19.64 5.50
C ASN A 179 30.04 -20.77 4.98
N VAL A 180 31.00 -20.44 4.10
CA VAL A 180 32.05 -21.38 3.67
C VAL A 180 32.93 -21.80 4.85
N PHE A 181 33.31 -20.85 5.71
CA PHE A 181 34.18 -21.12 6.86
C PHE A 181 33.40 -21.64 8.07
N PHE A 182 32.15 -21.23 8.21
CA PHE A 182 31.31 -21.52 9.37
C PHE A 182 29.99 -22.14 8.92
N ARG A 183 29.88 -23.48 9.01
CA ARG A 183 28.68 -24.23 8.61
C ARG A 183 27.42 -23.86 9.41
N ASP A 184 27.58 -23.47 10.68
CA ASP A 184 26.47 -23.07 11.56
C ASP A 184 26.10 -21.58 11.43
N PHE A 185 26.80 -20.83 10.56
CA PHE A 185 26.57 -19.40 10.39
C PHE A 185 25.14 -19.07 9.98
N ARG A 186 24.49 -19.95 9.19
CA ARG A 186 23.09 -19.77 8.79
C ARG A 186 22.13 -19.68 9.99
N HIS A 187 22.32 -20.52 11.02
CA HIS A 187 21.47 -20.49 12.20
C HIS A 187 21.72 -19.24 13.05
N LEU A 188 22.99 -18.85 13.19
CA LEU A 188 23.38 -17.63 13.88
C LEU A 188 22.86 -16.37 13.18
N LEU A 189 22.89 -16.35 11.84
CA LEU A 189 22.44 -15.22 11.04
C LEU A 189 20.98 -14.88 11.31
N ASN A 190 20.09 -15.88 11.38
CA ASN A 190 18.67 -15.64 11.67
C ASN A 190 18.47 -15.01 13.05
N SER A 191 19.19 -15.49 14.07
CA SER A 191 19.14 -14.92 15.43
C SER A 191 19.68 -13.49 15.46
N VAL A 192 20.79 -13.22 14.75
CA VAL A 192 21.38 -11.88 14.65
C VAL A 192 20.42 -10.93 13.95
N LEU A 193 19.84 -11.31 12.81
CA LEU A 193 18.89 -10.49 12.07
C LEU A 193 17.62 -10.21 12.90
N PHE A 194 17.14 -11.20 13.66
CA PHE A 194 16.02 -11.01 14.58
C PHE A 194 16.34 -9.95 15.65
N LEU A 195 17.48 -10.06 16.33
CA LEU A 195 17.91 -9.07 17.32
C LEU A 195 18.13 -7.69 16.69
N TRP A 196 18.69 -7.66 15.49
CA TRP A 196 18.96 -6.43 14.74
C TRP A 196 17.67 -5.72 14.29
N PHE A 197 16.62 -6.47 13.98
CA PHE A 197 15.30 -5.89 13.70
C PHE A 197 14.80 -5.04 14.87
N PHE A 198 14.89 -5.53 16.11
CA PHE A 198 14.47 -4.76 17.30
C PHE A 198 15.35 -3.56 17.59
N PHE A 199 16.65 -3.69 17.28
CA PHE A 199 17.61 -2.60 17.41
C PHE A 199 17.40 -1.47 16.39
N SER A 200 16.73 -1.78 15.28
CA SER A 200 16.41 -0.80 14.25
C SER A 200 15.11 -0.05 14.60
N PRO A 201 15.06 1.27 14.41
CA PRO A 201 13.88 2.09 14.74
C PRO A 201 12.77 1.92 13.68
N ILE A 202 12.24 0.70 13.61
CA ILE A 202 11.17 0.29 12.69
C ILE A 202 9.83 0.42 13.41
N LEU A 203 9.73 -0.09 14.63
CA LEU A 203 8.51 -0.09 15.44
C LEU A 203 8.39 1.12 16.39
N TRP A 204 9.47 1.88 16.56
CA TRP A 204 9.59 2.93 17.56
C TRP A 204 10.37 4.13 17.02
N LYS A 205 10.16 5.31 17.61
CA LYS A 205 10.83 6.55 17.20
C LYS A 205 12.22 6.65 17.83
N ALA A 206 13.24 6.89 17.02
CA ALA A 206 14.63 6.99 17.49
C ALA A 206 14.84 8.03 18.61
N GLU A 207 14.03 9.10 18.64
CA GLU A 207 14.05 10.18 19.64
C GLU A 207 13.67 9.72 21.05
N ALA A 208 12.90 8.63 21.17
CA ALA A 208 12.46 8.10 22.46
C ALA A 208 13.56 7.29 23.18
N ALA A 209 14.72 7.07 22.56
CA ALA A 209 15.79 6.26 23.11
C ALA A 209 16.65 7.04 24.13
N PRO A 210 17.09 6.39 25.22
CA PRO A 210 17.98 7.00 26.21
C PRO A 210 19.33 7.41 25.60
N PRO A 211 20.05 8.40 26.16
CA PRO A 211 21.25 8.99 25.54
C PRO A 211 22.33 7.98 25.15
N LYS A 212 22.55 6.95 25.98
CA LYS A 212 23.52 5.88 25.69
C LYS A 212 23.11 5.05 24.46
N ALA A 213 21.81 4.84 24.24
CA ALA A 213 21.27 4.10 23.11
C ALA A 213 21.26 4.92 21.80
N GLN A 214 21.34 6.24 21.87
CA GLN A 214 21.40 7.11 20.68
C GLN A 214 22.70 6.92 19.90
N LEU A 215 23.83 6.68 20.58
CA LEU A 215 25.09 6.34 19.92
C LEU A 215 24.98 5.03 19.13
N PHE A 216 24.36 4.03 19.75
CA PHE A 216 24.11 2.74 19.14
C PHE A 216 23.18 2.84 17.92
N LEU A 217 22.14 3.67 17.99
CA LEU A 217 21.26 3.98 16.87
C LEU A 217 21.99 4.67 15.72
N ALA A 218 22.87 5.63 16.03
CA ALA A 218 23.66 6.36 15.04
C ALA A 218 24.63 5.45 14.28
N LEU A 219 25.13 4.39 14.94
CA LEU A 219 26.02 3.39 14.34
C LEU A 219 25.28 2.31 13.54
N ASN A 220 23.95 2.24 13.59
CA ASN A 220 23.19 1.23 12.88
C ASN A 220 23.27 1.47 11.35
N PRO A 221 23.91 0.57 10.57
CA PRO A 221 24.10 0.81 9.15
C PRO A 221 22.80 0.65 8.35
N VAL A 222 21.74 0.07 8.92
CA VAL A 222 20.41 0.00 8.29
C VAL A 222 19.60 1.28 8.48
N ALA A 223 19.91 2.10 9.50
CA ALA A 223 19.16 3.32 9.80
C ALA A 223 19.12 4.34 8.63
N PRO A 224 20.21 4.60 7.90
CA PRO A 224 20.18 5.45 6.71
C PRO A 224 19.21 4.93 5.64
N PHE A 225 19.16 3.62 5.42
CA PHE A 225 18.26 3.00 4.45
C PHE A 225 16.80 3.14 4.88
N LEU A 226 16.47 2.93 6.16
CA LEU A 226 15.12 3.17 6.69
C LEU A 226 14.67 4.61 6.43
N SER A 227 15.59 5.57 6.60
CA SER A 227 15.29 6.98 6.35
C SER A 227 14.95 7.29 4.88
N LEU A 228 15.51 6.54 3.91
CA LEU A 228 15.20 6.69 2.49
C LEU A 228 13.78 6.25 2.14
N PHE A 229 13.19 5.33 2.91
CA PHE A 229 11.80 4.92 2.78
C PHE A 229 10.87 5.80 3.63
N GLN A 230 11.22 6.03 4.89
CA GLN A 230 10.38 6.75 5.84
C GLN A 230 10.15 8.21 5.45
N GLN A 231 11.16 8.93 4.92
CA GLN A 231 11.00 10.35 4.61
C GLN A 231 9.98 10.60 3.47
N PRO A 232 10.06 9.92 2.31
CA PRO A 232 9.03 10.01 1.28
C PRO A 232 7.64 9.56 1.73
N ILE A 233 7.56 8.52 2.56
CA ILE A 233 6.29 7.89 2.95
C ILE A 233 5.58 8.66 4.07
N TRP A 234 6.28 9.01 5.16
CA TRP A 234 5.67 9.67 6.32
C TRP A 234 5.70 11.20 6.23
N LYS A 235 6.81 11.76 5.73
CA LYS A 235 7.00 13.22 5.73
C LYS A 235 6.65 13.86 4.39
N GLY A 236 6.42 13.04 3.35
CA GLY A 236 6.15 13.53 2.00
C GLY A 236 7.31 14.32 1.40
N ALA A 237 8.52 14.18 1.94
CA ALA A 237 9.71 14.94 1.56
C ALA A 237 10.77 14.00 0.97
N LEU A 238 11.59 14.52 0.06
CA LEU A 238 12.76 13.80 -0.43
C LEU A 238 13.76 13.60 0.72
N PRO A 239 14.44 12.44 0.77
CA PRO A 239 15.47 12.23 1.78
C PRO A 239 16.61 13.23 1.60
N GLY A 240 17.22 13.64 2.72
CA GLY A 240 18.36 14.55 2.71
C GLY A 240 19.49 14.03 1.79
N PRO A 241 20.21 14.92 1.09
CA PRO A 241 21.31 14.51 0.21
C PRO A 241 22.41 13.79 1.00
N GLU A 242 22.66 14.20 2.23
CA GLU A 242 23.63 13.59 3.13
C GLU A 242 23.26 12.15 3.50
N THR A 243 22.00 11.90 3.90
CA THR A 243 21.53 10.55 4.24
C THR A 243 21.54 9.63 3.02
N THR A 244 21.24 10.19 1.85
CA THR A 244 21.26 9.48 0.57
C THR A 244 22.68 9.10 0.16
N ALA A 245 23.62 10.04 0.25
CA ALA A 245 25.03 9.80 -0.04
C ALA A 245 25.64 8.79 0.93
N LEU A 246 25.30 8.88 2.22
CA LEU A 246 25.77 7.94 3.24
C LEU A 246 25.23 6.53 3.00
N ALA A 247 23.93 6.37 2.71
CA ALA A 247 23.35 5.07 2.38
C ALA A 247 23.97 4.46 1.10
N ALA A 248 24.15 5.27 0.05
CA ALA A 248 24.81 4.84 -1.18
C ALA A 248 26.27 4.45 -0.94
N GLY A 249 27.00 5.23 -0.14
CA GLY A 249 28.38 4.93 0.26
C GLY A 249 28.49 3.62 1.04
N LEU A 250 27.61 3.39 2.01
CA LEU A 250 27.53 2.12 2.75
C LEU A 250 27.16 0.95 1.84
N ALA A 251 26.26 1.14 0.89
CA ALA A 251 25.88 0.12 -0.08
C ALA A 251 27.08 -0.31 -0.95
N VAL A 252 27.81 0.67 -1.50
CA VAL A 252 29.01 0.43 -2.30
C VAL A 252 30.12 -0.22 -1.47
N LEU A 253 30.33 0.25 -0.23
CA LEU A 253 31.32 -0.33 0.68
C LEU A 253 30.98 -1.77 1.03
N ALA A 254 29.73 -2.06 1.38
CA ALA A 254 29.27 -3.42 1.66
C ALA A 254 29.45 -4.33 0.44
N LEU A 255 29.14 -3.85 -0.76
CA LEU A 255 29.35 -4.59 -1.99
C LEU A 255 30.84 -4.86 -2.25
N ALA A 256 31.69 -3.84 -2.13
CA ALA A 256 33.12 -3.98 -2.32
C ALA A 256 33.72 -4.99 -1.33
N CYS A 257 33.39 -4.89 -0.04
CA CYS A 257 33.81 -5.85 0.98
C CYS A 257 33.26 -7.25 0.73
N GLY A 258 32.00 -7.37 0.29
CA GLY A 258 31.39 -8.66 -0.03
C GLY A 258 32.06 -9.35 -1.21
N VAL A 259 32.32 -8.61 -2.29
CA VAL A 259 33.03 -9.13 -3.47
C VAL A 259 34.46 -9.54 -3.12
N THR A 260 35.20 -8.70 -2.37
CA THR A 260 36.58 -9.05 -1.99
C THR A 260 36.63 -10.26 -1.06
N ALA A 261 35.72 -10.36 -0.08
CA ALA A 261 35.63 -11.52 0.81
C ALA A 261 35.26 -12.79 0.04
N PHE A 262 34.29 -12.73 -0.87
CA PHE A 262 33.85 -13.85 -1.68
C PHE A 262 34.97 -14.38 -2.59
N LEU A 263 35.65 -13.49 -3.32
CA LEU A 263 36.80 -13.84 -4.18
C LEU A 263 38.01 -14.35 -3.37
N SER A 264 38.18 -13.89 -2.13
CA SER A 264 39.24 -14.37 -1.25
C SER A 264 38.93 -15.78 -0.72
N ALA A 265 37.66 -16.07 -0.43
CA ALA A 265 37.22 -17.40 -0.04
C ALA A 265 37.36 -18.42 -1.18
N GLU A 266 37.04 -18.01 -2.42
CA GLU A 266 37.18 -18.84 -3.63
C GLU A 266 38.64 -19.29 -3.86
N ARG A 267 39.61 -18.37 -3.71
CA ARG A 267 41.04 -18.73 -3.85
C ARG A 267 41.52 -19.74 -2.83
N ARG A 268 40.90 -19.79 -1.65
CA ARG A 268 41.31 -20.70 -0.56
C ARG A 268 40.78 -22.12 -0.77
N PHE A 269 39.73 -22.30 -1.59
CA PHE A 269 39.23 -23.63 -2.00
C PHE A 269 40.20 -24.38 -2.90
N TYR A 270 41.02 -23.68 -3.70
CA TYR A 270 41.99 -24.31 -4.60
C TYR A 270 43.07 -25.13 -3.88
N TYR A 271 43.27 -24.92 -2.57
CA TYR A 271 44.27 -25.66 -1.77
C TYR A 271 43.74 -26.91 -1.07
N TYR A 272 42.43 -27.19 -1.15
CA TYR A 272 41.78 -28.32 -0.47
C TYR A 272 41.14 -29.35 -1.42
N LEU A 273 41.42 -29.23 -2.73
CA LEU A 273 41.17 -30.23 -3.77
C LEU A 273 42.52 -30.82 -4.19
#